data_AF-A0A3D5RXL6-F1
#
_entry.id   AF-A0A3D5RXL6-F1
#
_cell.length_a   1.000
_cell.length_b   1.000
_cell.length_c   1.000
_cell.angle_alpha   90.00
_cell.angle_beta   90.00
_cell.angle_gamma   90.00
#
_symmetry.space_group_name_H-M   'P 1'
#
loop_
_entity.id
_entity.type
_entity.pdbx_description
1 polymer ?
#
loop_
_entity_poly.entity_id
_entity_poly.type
_entity_poly.pdbx_seq_one_letter_code
_entity_poly.pdbx_strand_id
1 'polypeptide(L)'
;MRKLIIAFATFLFGLTASAQYYHTEFGHNRIQYKRFDWYYYSTNNFEVYYYPGGQEYAKEALEYLEDEFVELTDILGYAPYTKTKIFIYNSIHDLQQSNIGIGGDVFTIGGKTDFVKLQIELAYPGQSDAFKKEIMYNMAEMLIDDMMFGGSLAEIFQNSYLLSLPEWFIEGAARYLAYGWTNEMDDYVRDYLGNKKVNKLVKIQNEEAAIIGQSIWNYIALQYGNSNISNVLNLTRIIRNEETSISNTLGISFKQFLTDWQNFYLFQKQEIQENYKLPTKDDEVAGYGSNEVVLNHVRVNADGTKLAYAFHKNGKYKVNVVDLVKGKESTVVNGGYLINEQDIDYHLPLLDWQDNQTLGVLLYKRGYLYLNSYNLETKEKFQKPLSRFRQVESFSFNDNGKLAVISGDVGGHNDLYLISMRRNALKRITDDLYDDLDPVFIPGTSTIVFSSNHVQDSVKIGPVSLDDVPDRYNLFMYNLDTTTTRFVL
;
A
#
# COMPACT_ATOMS: atom_id res chain seq x y z
N MET A 1 44.71 -47.57 44.64
CA MET A 1 45.15 -46.25 44.11
C MET A 1 44.83 -46.03 42.63
N ARG A 2 45.04 -47.01 41.72
CA ARG A 2 44.75 -46.85 40.28
C ARG A 2 43.28 -46.56 39.90
N LYS A 3 42.31 -47.09 40.66
CA LYS A 3 40.86 -46.85 40.42
C LYS A 3 40.37 -45.48 40.90
N LEU A 4 41.02 -44.86 41.88
CA LEU A 4 40.66 -43.50 42.36
C LEU A 4 41.15 -42.41 41.40
N ILE A 5 42.30 -42.63 40.74
CA ILE A 5 42.86 -41.67 39.79
C ILE A 5 42.01 -41.59 38.51
N ILE A 6 41.43 -42.71 38.06
CA ILE A 6 40.52 -42.74 36.90
C ILE A 6 39.19 -42.05 37.24
N ALA A 7 38.65 -42.26 38.45
CA ALA A 7 37.45 -41.55 38.89
C ALA A 7 37.66 -40.04 39.00
N PHE A 8 38.83 -39.58 39.45
CA PHE A 8 39.16 -38.15 39.56
C PHE A 8 39.44 -37.51 38.19
N ALA A 9 40.07 -38.23 37.25
CA ALA A 9 40.30 -37.77 35.89
C ALA A 9 39.01 -37.67 35.05
N THR A 10 38.00 -38.50 35.35
CA THR A 10 36.70 -38.44 34.66
C THR A 10 35.82 -37.29 35.20
N PHE A 11 36.04 -36.86 36.45
CA PHE A 11 35.31 -35.73 37.04
C PHE A 11 35.86 -34.36 36.60
N LEU A 12 37.12 -34.30 36.16
CA LEU A 12 37.78 -33.07 35.70
C LEU A 12 37.57 -32.73 34.22
N PHE A 13 36.96 -33.62 33.42
CA PHE A 13 36.61 -33.37 32.02
C PHE A 13 35.16 -32.88 31.81
N GLY A 14 34.40 -32.66 32.88
CA GLY A 14 32.96 -32.37 32.81
C GLY A 14 32.54 -30.90 32.84
N LEU A 15 33.46 -29.92 32.84
CA LEU A 15 33.11 -28.52 33.18
C LEU A 15 33.58 -27.44 32.21
N THR A 16 33.63 -27.73 30.91
CA THR A 16 33.69 -26.68 29.88
C THR A 16 32.74 -26.97 28.72
N ALA A 17 31.46 -27.20 29.03
CA ALA A 17 30.41 -26.94 28.05
C ALA A 17 29.97 -25.49 28.23
N SER A 18 30.70 -24.57 27.59
CA SER A 18 30.14 -23.26 27.28
C SER A 18 29.05 -23.49 26.25
N ALA A 19 27.85 -23.82 26.71
CA ALA A 19 26.67 -23.56 25.92
C ALA A 19 26.69 -22.06 25.64
N GLN A 20 27.04 -21.66 24.42
CA GLN A 20 26.74 -20.33 23.92
C GLN A 20 25.21 -20.23 23.89
N TYR A 21 24.64 -19.88 25.04
CA TYR A 21 23.25 -19.45 25.12
C TYR A 21 23.22 -18.08 24.45
N TYR A 22 23.12 -18.07 23.12
CA TYR A 22 22.57 -16.93 22.44
C TYR A 22 21.14 -16.81 22.92
N HIS A 23 20.88 -15.80 23.75
CA HIS A 23 19.53 -15.27 23.93
C HIS A 23 19.13 -14.67 22.57
N THR A 24 18.75 -15.52 21.61
CA THR A 24 17.92 -15.04 20.51
C THR A 24 16.53 -14.95 21.10
N GLU A 25 16.01 -13.74 21.27
CA GLU A 25 14.60 -13.58 21.60
C GLU A 25 13.79 -14.26 20.51
N PHE A 26 13.17 -15.38 20.86
CA PHE A 26 12.29 -16.12 19.97
C PHE A 26 11.02 -15.29 19.79
N GLY A 27 10.86 -14.67 18.61
CA GLY A 27 9.61 -13.97 18.28
C GLY A 27 9.71 -12.73 17.38
N HIS A 28 10.90 -12.15 17.18
CA HIS A 28 11.00 -10.84 16.52
C HIS A 28 11.39 -10.88 15.03
N ASN A 29 11.97 -11.97 14.51
CA ASN A 29 12.38 -12.01 13.09
C ASN A 29 11.21 -12.34 12.15
N ARG A 30 11.00 -11.51 11.12
CA ARG A 30 10.05 -11.80 10.04
C ARG A 30 10.55 -12.97 9.19
N ILE A 31 9.62 -13.71 8.59
CA ILE A 31 9.97 -14.86 7.73
C ILE A 31 10.56 -14.31 6.42
N GLN A 32 11.87 -14.46 6.26
CA GLN A 32 12.58 -14.01 5.06
C GLN A 32 12.65 -15.12 4.01
N TYR A 33 12.12 -14.86 2.82
CA TYR A 33 12.28 -15.73 1.65
C TYR A 33 13.36 -15.23 0.69
N LYS A 34 13.80 -13.97 0.82
CA LYS A 34 14.80 -13.32 -0.04
C LYS A 34 15.92 -12.70 0.80
N ARG A 35 17.07 -12.48 0.14
CA ARG A 35 18.19 -11.70 0.65
C ARG A 35 18.25 -10.38 -0.12
N PHE A 36 18.40 -9.26 0.60
CA PHE A 36 18.52 -7.93 0.03
C PHE A 36 19.98 -7.49 0.05
N ASP A 37 20.58 -7.32 -1.12
CA ASP A 37 21.92 -6.74 -1.27
C ASP A 37 21.75 -5.28 -1.67
N TRP A 38 21.89 -4.37 -0.68
CA TRP A 38 21.58 -2.96 -0.82
C TRP A 38 22.69 -2.16 -1.54
N TYR A 39 22.26 -1.32 -2.46
CA TYR A 39 23.00 -0.26 -3.15
C TYR A 39 22.31 1.07 -2.84
N TYR A 40 22.93 2.21 -3.14
CA TYR A 40 22.27 3.49 -2.96
C TYR A 40 22.69 4.53 -3.99
N TYR A 41 21.78 5.47 -4.25
CA TYR A 41 22.06 6.76 -4.86
C TYR A 41 22.10 7.84 -3.77
N SER A 42 22.93 8.88 -3.96
CA SER A 42 23.01 9.99 -3.01
C SER A 42 23.02 11.32 -3.75
N THR A 43 22.22 12.25 -3.23
CA THR A 43 22.06 13.63 -3.72
C THR A 43 22.29 14.60 -2.56
N ASN A 44 21.86 15.86 -2.68
CA ASN A 44 22.05 16.84 -1.61
C ASN A 44 21.14 16.56 -0.40
N ASN A 45 19.89 16.15 -0.66
CA ASN A 45 18.86 15.97 0.37
C ASN A 45 18.62 14.49 0.72
N PHE A 46 18.98 13.55 -0.17
CA PHE A 46 18.59 12.14 -0.02
C PHE A 46 19.72 11.11 -0.16
N GLU A 47 19.53 9.96 0.49
CA GLU A 47 20.22 8.70 0.22
C GLU A 47 19.16 7.63 -0.06
N VAL A 48 18.99 7.23 -1.32
CA VAL A 48 17.96 6.28 -1.76
C VAL A 48 18.58 4.91 -1.95
N TYR A 49 18.25 3.98 -1.05
CA TYR A 49 18.70 2.60 -1.01
C TYR A 49 17.77 1.69 -1.83
N TYR A 50 18.37 0.79 -2.63
CA TYR A 50 17.67 -0.17 -3.47
C TYR A 50 18.45 -1.49 -3.57
N TYR A 51 17.83 -2.54 -4.11
CA TYR A 51 18.48 -3.82 -4.38
C TYR A 51 18.21 -4.28 -5.83
N PRO A 52 18.86 -5.36 -6.33
CA PRO A 52 18.77 -5.75 -7.73
C PRO A 52 17.31 -5.88 -8.24
N GLY A 53 17.02 -5.17 -9.34
CA GLY A 53 15.70 -5.09 -9.93
C GLY A 53 14.81 -3.96 -9.40
N GLY A 54 15.33 -3.07 -8.55
CA GLY A 54 14.68 -1.83 -8.13
C GLY A 54 15.48 -0.58 -8.42
N GLN A 55 16.42 -0.66 -9.37
CA GLN A 55 17.27 0.48 -9.73
C GLN A 55 16.44 1.59 -10.37
N GLU A 56 15.45 1.21 -11.16
CA GLU A 56 14.52 2.08 -11.86
C GLU A 56 13.63 2.83 -10.86
N TYR A 57 12.95 2.13 -9.94
CA TYR A 57 12.17 2.77 -8.86
C TYR A 57 12.99 3.78 -8.05
N ALA A 58 14.27 3.45 -7.79
CA ALA A 58 15.15 4.30 -7.00
C ALA A 58 15.61 5.57 -7.72
N LYS A 59 15.74 5.52 -9.05
CA LYS A 59 16.02 6.72 -9.85
C LYS A 59 14.79 7.61 -9.96
N GLU A 60 13.65 7.02 -10.29
CA GLU A 60 12.38 7.74 -10.42
C GLU A 60 11.99 8.42 -9.10
N ALA A 61 12.07 7.70 -7.98
CA ALA A 61 11.80 8.28 -6.66
C ALA A 61 12.79 9.39 -6.30
N LEU A 62 14.07 9.24 -6.63
CA LEU A 62 15.09 10.25 -6.31
C LEU A 62 14.89 11.54 -7.10
N GLU A 63 14.57 11.43 -8.39
CA GLU A 63 14.27 12.57 -9.25
C GLU A 63 13.01 13.30 -8.74
N TYR A 64 11.92 12.57 -8.55
CA TYR A 64 10.65 13.08 -8.01
C TYR A 64 10.82 13.77 -6.65
N LEU A 65 11.58 13.15 -5.74
CA LEU A 65 11.81 13.69 -4.40
C LEU A 65 12.60 14.98 -4.39
N GLU A 66 13.66 15.11 -5.18
CA GLU A 66 14.45 16.35 -5.21
C GLU A 66 13.62 17.52 -5.74
N ASP A 67 12.71 17.27 -6.67
CA ASP A 67 11.81 18.28 -7.23
C ASP A 67 10.71 18.69 -6.24
N GLU A 68 9.99 17.72 -5.66
CA GLU A 68 8.88 17.98 -4.73
C GLU A 68 9.33 18.46 -3.33
N PHE A 69 10.56 18.14 -2.92
CA PHE A 69 11.05 18.52 -1.59
C PHE A 69 11.07 20.03 -1.38
N VAL A 70 11.34 20.81 -2.43
CA VAL A 70 11.33 22.28 -2.35
C VAL A 70 9.92 22.79 -2.03
N GLU A 71 8.91 22.33 -2.78
CA GLU A 71 7.53 22.75 -2.57
C GLU A 71 7.00 22.31 -1.20
N LEU A 72 7.26 21.06 -0.81
CA LEU A 72 6.81 20.54 0.47
C LEU A 72 7.42 21.28 1.66
N THR A 73 8.73 21.58 1.61
CA THR A 73 9.41 22.32 2.70
C THR A 73 8.96 23.79 2.77
N ASP A 74 8.62 24.40 1.63
CA ASP A 74 8.04 25.74 1.58
C ASP A 74 6.62 25.77 2.18
N ILE A 75 5.77 24.79 1.86
CA ILE A 75 4.42 24.66 2.45
C ILE A 75 4.51 24.46 3.97
N LEU A 76 5.42 23.61 4.43
CA LEU A 76 5.61 23.35 5.86
C LEU A 76 6.29 24.52 6.58
N GLY A 77 7.11 25.32 5.87
CA GLY A 77 8.02 26.28 6.47
C GLY A 77 9.10 25.61 7.33
N TYR A 78 9.48 24.38 6.96
CA TYR A 78 10.41 23.54 7.70
C TYR A 78 11.26 22.71 6.73
N ALA A 79 12.57 22.66 6.96
CA ALA A 79 13.48 21.78 6.24
C ALA A 79 14.42 21.06 7.23
N PRO A 80 14.68 19.76 7.04
CA PRO A 80 15.56 18.98 7.91
C PRO A 80 17.03 19.36 7.70
N TYR A 81 17.85 19.14 8.73
CA TYR A 81 19.28 19.49 8.72
C TYR A 81 20.19 18.42 8.11
N THR A 82 19.71 17.18 8.00
CA THR A 82 20.48 16.03 7.53
C THR A 82 19.78 15.35 6.37
N LYS A 83 20.54 14.61 5.56
CA LYS A 83 19.95 13.83 4.47
C LYS A 83 18.98 12.79 4.99
N THR A 84 17.85 12.64 4.31
CA THR A 84 16.89 11.58 4.58
C THR A 84 17.32 10.31 3.86
N LYS A 85 17.32 9.18 4.58
CA LYS A 85 17.57 7.85 4.03
C LYS A 85 16.25 7.21 3.65
N ILE A 86 16.17 6.67 2.44
CA ILE A 86 14.94 6.07 1.92
C ILE A 86 15.26 4.68 1.43
N PHE A 87 14.59 3.66 1.97
CA PHE A 87 14.76 2.27 1.59
C PHE A 87 13.59 1.84 0.71
N ILE A 88 13.86 1.61 -0.58
CA ILE A 88 12.84 1.25 -1.55
C ILE A 88 12.86 -0.26 -1.77
N TYR A 89 11.72 -0.89 -1.52
CA TYR A 89 11.45 -2.30 -1.75
C TYR A 89 10.70 -2.49 -3.06
N ASN A 90 11.06 -3.52 -3.82
CA ASN A 90 10.46 -3.80 -5.13
C ASN A 90 8.99 -4.25 -5.04
N SER A 91 8.48 -4.56 -3.84
CA SER A 91 7.07 -4.91 -3.58
C SER A 91 6.71 -4.83 -2.10
N ILE A 92 5.42 -4.66 -1.81
CA ILE A 92 4.87 -4.66 -0.44
C ILE A 92 5.24 -5.97 0.29
N HIS A 93 5.20 -7.10 -0.42
CA HIS A 93 5.62 -8.39 0.12
C HIS A 93 7.11 -8.48 0.47
N ASP A 94 7.98 -7.73 -0.21
CA ASP A 94 9.40 -7.69 0.14
C ASP A 94 9.63 -6.81 1.39
N LEU A 95 8.91 -5.69 1.52
CA LEU A 95 8.90 -4.85 2.73
C LEU A 95 8.43 -5.63 3.96
N GLN A 96 7.34 -6.40 3.85
CA GLN A 96 6.81 -7.26 4.93
C GLN A 96 7.78 -8.37 5.39
N GLN A 97 8.82 -8.66 4.62
CA GLN A 97 9.86 -9.64 5.01
C GLN A 97 11.11 -8.96 5.58
N SER A 98 11.21 -7.64 5.47
CA SER A 98 12.37 -6.91 5.96
C SER A 98 12.46 -6.96 7.48
N ASN A 99 13.68 -7.10 7.99
CA ASN A 99 13.98 -6.93 9.41
C ASN A 99 14.64 -5.55 9.67
N ILE A 100 14.71 -4.66 8.69
CA ILE A 100 15.10 -3.27 8.95
C ILE A 100 14.10 -2.69 9.97
N GLY A 101 14.61 -2.00 10.98
CA GLY A 101 13.81 -1.49 12.11
C GLY A 101 13.45 -2.52 13.19
N ILE A 102 13.65 -3.82 12.96
CA ILE A 102 13.39 -4.87 13.95
C ILE A 102 14.66 -5.15 14.75
N GLY A 103 14.62 -4.89 16.06
CA GLY A 103 15.72 -5.18 16.96
C GLY A 103 16.66 -4.01 17.25
N GLY A 104 16.24 -2.77 16.95
CA GLY A 104 16.55 -1.54 17.68
C GLY A 104 18.01 -1.06 17.80
N ASP A 105 19.02 -1.90 17.61
CA ASP A 105 20.39 -1.57 17.96
C ASP A 105 21.36 -2.00 16.86
N VAL A 106 21.81 -1.05 16.04
CA VAL A 106 23.09 -1.19 15.34
C VAL A 106 24.18 -0.82 16.34
N PHE A 107 24.54 -1.75 17.22
CA PHE A 107 25.71 -1.57 18.09
C PHE A 107 26.97 -1.54 17.22
N THR A 108 27.64 -0.39 17.14
CA THR A 108 29.01 -0.35 16.64
C THR A 108 29.95 -1.02 17.66
N ILE A 109 31.13 -1.47 17.20
CA ILE A 109 32.16 -2.18 18.02
C ILE A 109 32.60 -1.35 19.26
N GLY A 110 32.22 -0.07 19.36
CA GLY A 110 32.45 0.82 20.50
C GLY A 110 31.26 1.02 21.46
N GLY A 111 30.13 0.32 21.30
CA GLY A 111 28.98 0.43 22.21
C GLY A 111 28.16 1.72 22.08
N LYS A 112 28.27 2.43 20.94
CA LYS A 112 27.36 3.54 20.59
C LYS A 112 26.24 3.02 19.70
N THR A 113 24.99 3.31 20.10
CA THR A 113 23.80 3.15 19.26
C THR A 113 23.69 4.37 18.35
N ASP A 114 23.76 4.17 17.04
CA ASP A 114 23.49 5.23 16.06
C ASP A 114 21.97 5.30 15.82
N PHE A 115 21.31 6.31 16.38
CA PHE A 115 19.91 6.60 16.12
C PHE A 115 19.79 7.34 14.78
N VAL A 116 19.05 6.77 13.83
CA VAL A 116 18.78 7.37 12.52
C VAL A 116 17.29 7.70 12.44
N LYS A 117 16.94 8.98 12.63
CA LYS A 117 15.53 9.43 12.65
C LYS A 117 14.94 9.61 11.26
N LEU A 118 15.71 10.19 10.33
CA LEU A 118 15.25 10.49 8.97
C LEU A 118 15.43 9.24 8.09
N GLN A 119 14.65 8.20 8.40
CA GLN A 119 14.61 6.97 7.63
C GLN A 119 13.17 6.68 7.22
N ILE A 120 12.96 6.49 5.92
CA ILE A 120 11.67 6.06 5.35
C ILE A 120 11.84 4.68 4.71
N GLU A 121 10.87 3.80 4.90
CA GLU A 121 10.76 2.53 4.18
C GLU A 121 9.57 2.60 3.22
N LEU A 122 9.82 2.42 1.92
CA LEU A 122 8.79 2.47 0.88
C LEU A 122 8.75 1.17 0.10
N ALA A 123 7.56 0.67 -0.18
CA ALA A 123 7.39 -0.36 -1.20
C ALA A 123 6.88 0.29 -2.49
N TYR A 124 7.43 -0.12 -3.63
CA TYR A 124 6.73 0.14 -4.88
C TYR A 124 5.37 -0.57 -4.81
N PRO A 125 4.24 0.10 -5.08
CA PRO A 125 2.91 -0.49 -4.98
C PRO A 125 2.43 -1.16 -6.27
N GLY A 126 3.25 -1.13 -7.34
CA GLY A 126 2.91 -1.70 -8.65
C GLY A 126 2.37 -0.69 -9.65
N GLN A 127 2.13 0.56 -9.22
CA GLN A 127 1.61 1.66 -10.04
C GLN A 127 2.43 2.94 -9.76
N SER A 128 2.77 3.69 -10.79
CA SER A 128 3.55 4.93 -10.71
C SER A 128 2.78 6.04 -10.00
N ASP A 129 1.49 6.24 -10.30
CA ASP A 129 0.65 7.24 -9.61
C ASP A 129 0.49 6.95 -8.11
N ALA A 130 0.33 5.68 -7.73
CA ALA A 130 0.30 5.30 -6.32
C ALA A 130 1.67 5.51 -5.67
N PHE A 131 2.76 5.19 -6.36
CA PHE A 131 4.11 5.34 -5.82
C PHE A 131 4.46 6.80 -5.50
N LYS A 132 4.07 7.76 -6.35
CA LYS A 132 4.29 9.20 -6.11
C LYS A 132 3.58 9.66 -4.82
N LYS A 133 2.35 9.19 -4.62
CA LYS A 133 1.53 9.51 -3.44
C LYS A 133 2.11 8.90 -2.17
N GLU A 134 2.57 7.65 -2.23
CA GLU A 134 3.26 6.99 -1.11
C GLU A 134 4.55 7.70 -0.72
N ILE A 135 5.35 8.12 -1.71
CA ILE A 135 6.55 8.93 -1.47
C ILE A 135 6.19 10.23 -0.74
N MET A 136 5.20 10.97 -1.24
CA MET A 136 4.80 12.25 -0.66
C MET A 136 4.21 12.09 0.74
N TYR A 137 3.41 11.05 0.96
CA TYR A 137 2.79 10.75 2.25
C TYR A 137 3.85 10.55 3.32
N ASN A 138 4.75 9.58 3.10
CA ASN A 138 5.79 9.24 4.05
C ASN A 138 6.80 10.39 4.23
N MET A 139 7.08 11.16 3.17
CA MET A 139 7.95 12.35 3.26
C MET A 139 7.29 13.42 4.13
N ALA A 140 6.02 13.74 3.89
CA ALA A 140 5.29 14.75 4.65
C ALA A 140 5.15 14.35 6.13
N GLU A 141 4.79 13.09 6.40
CA GLU A 141 4.70 12.53 7.75
C GLU A 141 6.04 12.68 8.50
N MET A 142 7.12 12.19 7.89
CA MET A 142 8.48 12.24 8.47
C MET A 142 8.94 13.68 8.72
N LEU A 143 8.65 14.62 7.81
CA LEU A 143 8.98 16.04 8.00
C LEU A 143 8.17 16.69 9.13
N ILE A 144 6.88 16.37 9.24
CA ILE A 144 6.03 16.89 10.31
C ILE A 144 6.47 16.31 11.66
N ASP A 145 6.78 15.02 11.72
CA ASP A 145 7.33 14.37 12.92
C ASP A 145 8.70 14.94 13.33
N ASP A 146 9.54 15.24 12.35
CA ASP A 146 10.81 15.92 12.61
C ASP A 146 10.59 17.33 13.15
N MET A 147 9.67 18.08 12.56
CA MET A 147 9.27 19.41 12.99
C MET A 147 8.66 19.42 14.41
N MET A 148 7.84 18.42 14.77
CA MET A 148 7.14 18.36 16.06
C MET A 148 8.05 17.90 17.21
N PHE A 149 8.88 16.87 16.95
CA PHE A 149 9.60 16.18 18.02
C PHE A 149 11.11 16.44 18.05
N GLY A 150 11.69 17.02 16.99
CA GLY A 150 13.12 17.37 16.88
C GLY A 150 14.00 16.21 16.43
N GLY A 151 15.18 16.51 15.86
CA GLY A 151 16.00 15.55 15.13
C GLY A 151 16.83 14.58 15.98
N SER A 152 16.96 14.80 17.29
CA SER A 152 17.75 13.94 18.18
C SER A 152 16.90 13.11 19.15
N LEU A 153 17.40 11.93 19.55
CA LEU A 153 16.71 11.04 20.50
C LEU A 153 16.39 11.76 21.84
N ALA A 154 17.30 12.60 22.33
CA ALA A 154 17.09 13.37 23.56
C ALA A 154 15.95 14.37 23.43
N GLU A 155 15.85 15.07 22.30
CA GLU A 155 14.76 15.99 22.00
C GLU A 155 13.43 15.26 21.90
N ILE A 156 13.39 14.09 21.24
CA ILE A 156 12.18 13.26 21.14
C ILE A 156 11.68 12.85 22.51
N PHE A 157 12.56 12.32 23.38
CA PHE A 157 12.16 11.94 24.73
C PHE A 157 11.62 13.14 25.54
N GLN A 158 12.24 14.30 25.41
CA GLN A 158 11.77 15.51 26.07
C GLN A 158 10.43 16.01 25.49
N ASN A 159 10.28 15.98 24.16
CA ASN A 159 9.13 16.53 23.48
C ASN A 159 7.92 15.62 23.54
N SER A 160 8.08 14.30 23.34
CA SER A 160 6.99 13.31 23.46
C SER A 160 6.34 13.29 24.84
N TYR A 161 7.09 13.59 25.90
CA TYR A 161 6.53 13.74 27.24
C TYR A 161 5.65 15.00 27.37
N LEU A 162 5.98 16.05 26.63
CA LEU A 162 5.36 17.37 26.74
C LEU A 162 4.32 17.65 25.65
N LEU A 163 4.31 16.85 24.57
CA LEU A 163 3.47 17.00 23.39
C LEU A 163 2.78 15.66 23.15
N SER A 164 1.47 15.63 23.41
CA SER A 164 0.61 14.49 23.06
C SER A 164 -0.35 14.96 21.99
N LEU A 165 -0.03 14.64 20.74
CA LEU A 165 -0.89 14.93 19.59
C LEU A 165 -1.77 13.72 19.27
N PRO A 166 -3.03 13.94 18.89
CA PRO A 166 -3.87 12.87 18.37
C PRO A 166 -3.39 12.46 16.97
N GLU A 167 -3.54 11.16 16.65
CA GLU A 167 -3.04 10.55 15.41
C GLU A 167 -3.56 11.25 14.15
N TRP A 168 -4.83 11.68 14.14
CA TRP A 168 -5.41 12.41 13.00
C TRP A 168 -4.64 13.69 12.63
N PHE A 169 -3.92 14.31 13.57
CA PHE A 169 -3.27 15.59 13.34
C PHE A 169 -2.07 15.46 12.40
N ILE A 170 -1.16 14.54 12.69
CA ILE A 170 0.07 14.31 11.91
C ILE A 170 -0.26 13.49 10.67
N GLU A 171 -0.87 12.31 10.85
CA GLU A 171 -1.24 11.40 9.75
C GLU A 171 -2.17 12.09 8.76
N GLY A 172 -3.16 12.84 9.26
CA GLY A 172 -4.08 13.59 8.41
C GLY A 172 -3.44 14.75 7.67
N ALA A 173 -2.44 15.42 8.26
CA ALA A 173 -1.70 16.49 7.59
C ALA A 173 -0.87 15.90 6.45
N ALA A 174 -0.14 14.81 6.73
CA ALA A 174 0.63 14.07 5.73
C ALA A 174 -0.26 13.56 4.60
N ARG A 175 -1.41 12.94 4.92
CA ARG A 175 -2.38 12.47 3.95
C ARG A 175 -2.94 13.62 3.11
N TYR A 176 -3.24 14.77 3.71
CA TYR A 176 -3.72 15.92 2.93
C TYR A 176 -2.64 16.49 2.00
N LEU A 177 -1.39 16.58 2.45
CA LEU A 177 -0.29 17.08 1.62
C LEU A 177 0.02 16.14 0.44
N ALA A 178 -0.13 14.83 0.63
CA ALA A 178 0.13 13.84 -0.41
C ALA A 178 -1.05 13.61 -1.38
N TYR A 179 -2.27 13.56 -0.84
CA TYR A 179 -3.46 13.15 -1.59
C TYR A 179 -4.45 14.29 -1.88
N GLY A 180 -4.37 15.40 -1.16
CA GLY A 180 -5.33 16.50 -1.26
C GLY A 180 -6.75 16.08 -0.89
N TRP A 181 -7.73 16.50 -1.69
CA TRP A 181 -9.11 16.01 -1.60
C TRP A 181 -9.28 14.77 -2.48
N THR A 182 -9.82 13.68 -1.92
CA THR A 182 -10.10 12.44 -2.66
C THR A 182 -11.54 11.98 -2.45
N ASN A 183 -12.08 11.24 -3.44
CA ASN A 183 -13.41 10.63 -3.34
C ASN A 183 -13.49 9.68 -2.14
N GLU A 184 -12.44 8.90 -1.89
CA GLU A 184 -12.36 7.96 -0.77
C GLU A 184 -12.51 8.68 0.57
N MET A 185 -11.75 9.76 0.78
CA MET A 185 -11.83 10.56 2.00
C MET A 185 -13.22 11.16 2.18
N ASP A 186 -13.77 11.72 1.11
CA ASP A 186 -15.07 12.38 1.11
C ASP A 186 -16.22 11.40 1.40
N ASP A 187 -16.21 10.23 0.77
CA ASP A 187 -17.17 9.14 1.04
C ASP A 187 -17.05 8.61 2.46
N TYR A 188 -15.82 8.34 2.92
CA TYR A 188 -15.56 7.84 4.26
C TYR A 188 -16.08 8.79 5.33
N VAL A 189 -15.75 10.08 5.22
CA VAL A 189 -16.13 11.08 6.22
C VAL A 189 -17.62 11.34 6.21
N ARG A 190 -18.28 11.33 5.05
CA ARG A 190 -19.75 11.41 4.96
C ARG A 190 -20.44 10.22 5.60
N ASP A 191 -19.92 9.01 5.43
CA ASP A 191 -20.48 7.83 6.08
C ASP A 191 -20.28 7.91 7.59
N TYR A 192 -19.04 8.16 8.01
CA TYR A 192 -18.62 8.33 9.39
C TYR A 192 -19.49 9.33 10.17
N LEU A 193 -19.66 10.55 9.62
CA LEU A 193 -20.46 11.61 10.23
C LEU A 193 -21.97 11.35 10.18
N GLY A 194 -22.42 10.50 9.25
CA GLY A 194 -23.82 10.10 9.15
C GLY A 194 -24.27 9.12 10.23
N ASN A 195 -23.32 8.48 10.92
CA ASN A 195 -23.63 7.53 11.97
C ASN A 195 -24.18 8.25 13.22
N LYS A 196 -25.15 7.62 13.90
CA LYS A 196 -25.81 8.19 15.09
C LYS A 196 -24.85 8.46 16.27
N LYS A 197 -23.65 7.88 16.23
CA LYS A 197 -22.59 8.03 17.25
C LYS A 197 -21.26 8.23 16.54
N VAL A 198 -20.80 9.48 16.51
CA VAL A 198 -19.47 9.86 16.05
C VAL A 198 -18.51 9.74 17.23
N ASN A 199 -17.37 9.08 17.05
CA ASN A 199 -16.34 8.99 18.09
C ASN A 199 -15.68 10.36 18.28
N LYS A 200 -15.16 10.61 19.48
CA LYS A 200 -14.29 11.80 19.68
C LYS A 200 -13.01 11.60 18.88
N LEU A 201 -12.49 12.64 18.23
CA LEU A 201 -11.26 12.57 17.41
C LEU A 201 -10.09 11.89 18.14
N VAL A 202 -9.92 12.15 19.43
CA VAL A 202 -8.86 11.54 20.28
C VAL A 202 -8.98 10.01 20.43
N LYS A 203 -10.15 9.42 20.13
CA LYS A 203 -10.39 7.97 20.23
C LYS A 203 -10.26 7.24 18.90
N ILE A 204 -10.07 7.99 17.83
CA ILE A 204 -9.92 7.45 16.49
C ILE A 204 -8.45 7.09 16.30
N GLN A 205 -8.18 5.94 15.68
CA GLN A 205 -6.83 5.42 15.54
C GLN A 205 -6.62 4.79 14.17
N ASN A 206 -5.36 4.64 13.77
CA ASN A 206 -4.91 4.06 12.51
C ASN A 206 -5.51 4.80 11.30
N GLU A 207 -5.78 4.06 10.21
CA GLU A 207 -6.33 4.57 8.96
C GLU A 207 -7.53 5.51 9.16
N GLU A 208 -8.48 5.18 10.04
CA GLU A 208 -9.65 6.03 10.31
C GLU A 208 -9.23 7.44 10.78
N ALA A 209 -8.17 7.54 11.58
CA ALA A 209 -7.65 8.82 12.05
C ALA A 209 -6.99 9.60 10.91
N ALA A 210 -6.21 8.93 10.06
CA ALA A 210 -5.58 9.53 8.89
C ALA A 210 -6.61 10.08 7.90
N ILE A 211 -7.65 9.30 7.54
CA ILE A 211 -8.71 9.74 6.61
C ILE A 211 -9.49 10.94 7.18
N ILE A 212 -9.89 10.85 8.45
CA ILE A 212 -10.65 11.94 9.08
C ILE A 212 -9.79 13.19 9.19
N GLY A 213 -8.52 13.04 9.57
CA GLY A 213 -7.57 14.13 9.64
C GLY A 213 -7.33 14.80 8.29
N GLN A 214 -7.19 14.03 7.21
CA GLN A 214 -7.10 14.53 5.83
C GLN A 214 -8.27 15.48 5.52
N SER A 215 -9.48 15.10 5.91
CA SER A 215 -10.68 15.91 5.66
C SER A 215 -10.73 17.20 6.48
N ILE A 216 -10.13 17.20 7.68
CA ILE A 216 -10.02 18.38 8.55
C ILE A 216 -9.02 19.36 7.93
N TRP A 217 -7.86 18.88 7.47
CA TRP A 217 -6.88 19.71 6.78
C TRP A 217 -7.38 20.23 5.44
N ASN A 218 -8.10 19.40 4.68
CA ASN A 218 -8.81 19.84 3.48
C ASN A 218 -9.80 20.96 3.78
N TYR A 219 -10.58 20.84 4.85
CA TYR A 219 -11.51 21.88 5.26
C TYR A 219 -10.78 23.17 5.68
N ILE A 220 -9.65 23.07 6.40
CA ILE A 220 -8.80 24.22 6.76
C ILE A 220 -8.33 24.93 5.49
N ALA A 221 -7.79 24.18 4.53
CA ALA A 221 -7.28 24.70 3.27
C ALA A 221 -8.36 25.39 2.44
N LEU A 222 -9.54 24.78 2.31
CA LEU A 222 -10.64 25.32 1.50
C LEU A 222 -11.29 26.55 2.13
N GLN A 223 -11.53 26.55 3.45
CA GLN A 223 -12.26 27.64 4.11
C GLN A 223 -11.36 28.78 4.59
N TYR A 224 -10.12 28.48 4.95
CA TYR A 224 -9.20 29.44 5.55
C TYR A 224 -7.94 29.67 4.71
N GLY A 225 -7.70 28.86 3.66
CA GLY A 225 -6.57 29.00 2.74
C GLY A 225 -5.35 28.15 3.14
N ASN A 226 -4.56 27.76 2.12
CA ASN A 226 -3.41 26.86 2.28
C ASN A 226 -2.33 27.35 3.27
N SER A 227 -2.12 28.67 3.40
CA SER A 227 -1.14 29.20 4.35
C SER A 227 -1.43 28.86 5.81
N ASN A 228 -2.70 28.56 6.13
CA ASN A 228 -3.08 28.16 7.48
C ASN A 228 -2.62 26.75 7.85
N ILE A 229 -2.21 25.93 6.88
CA ILE A 229 -1.59 24.63 7.15
C ILE A 229 -0.29 24.85 7.93
N SER A 230 0.64 25.61 7.34
CA SER A 230 1.91 25.99 7.97
C SER A 230 1.70 26.70 9.31
N ASN A 231 0.75 27.64 9.38
CA ASN A 231 0.51 28.42 10.59
C ASN A 231 0.06 27.54 11.75
N VAL A 232 -0.88 26.61 11.51
CA VAL A 232 -1.36 25.69 12.54
C VAL A 232 -0.23 24.77 13.00
N LEU A 233 0.52 24.16 12.08
CA LEU A 233 1.64 23.27 12.43
C LEU A 233 2.71 24.00 13.25
N ASN A 234 3.14 25.19 12.80
CA ASN A 234 4.15 25.99 13.50
C ASN A 234 3.68 26.43 14.89
N LEU A 235 2.40 26.83 15.02
CA LEU A 235 1.86 27.23 16.30
C LEU A 235 1.70 26.03 17.25
N THR A 236 1.34 24.86 16.74
CA THR A 236 1.28 23.61 17.51
C THR A 236 2.63 23.21 18.05
N ARG A 237 3.71 23.33 17.28
CA ARG A 237 5.08 23.11 17.77
C ARG A 237 5.41 23.98 18.99
N ILE A 238 4.93 25.23 19.01
CA ILE A 238 5.21 26.20 20.08
C ILE A 238 4.31 25.97 21.30
N ILE A 239 2.99 25.90 21.09
CA ILE A 239 1.99 25.82 22.16
C ILE A 239 1.86 24.41 22.73
N ARG A 240 2.21 23.39 21.95
CA ARG A 240 2.08 21.97 22.26
C ARG A 240 0.63 21.51 22.47
N ASN A 241 -0.31 22.14 21.77
CA ASN A 241 -1.72 21.77 21.81
C ASN A 241 -2.42 22.17 20.50
N GLU A 242 -2.90 21.19 19.75
CA GLU A 242 -3.53 21.31 18.45
C GLU A 242 -4.85 22.10 18.51
N GLU A 243 -5.70 21.86 19.51
CA GLU A 243 -7.00 22.53 19.63
C GLU A 243 -6.82 24.05 19.82
N THR A 244 -5.86 24.42 20.67
CA THR A 244 -5.51 25.82 20.96
C THR A 244 -4.85 26.47 19.75
N SER A 245 -3.97 25.76 19.05
CA SER A 245 -3.33 26.27 17.83
C SER A 245 -4.36 26.53 16.73
N ILE A 246 -5.26 25.59 16.47
CA ILE A 246 -6.35 25.78 15.50
C ILE A 246 -7.21 26.97 15.92
N SER A 247 -7.56 27.07 17.21
CA SER A 247 -8.40 28.18 17.69
C SER A 247 -7.73 29.55 17.50
N ASN A 248 -6.45 29.64 17.82
CA ASN A 248 -5.67 30.87 17.73
C ASN A 248 -5.39 31.28 16.28
N THR A 249 -5.09 30.31 15.40
CA THR A 249 -4.81 30.58 14.00
C THR A 249 -6.08 30.96 13.24
N LEU A 250 -7.20 30.28 13.48
CA LEU A 250 -8.44 30.48 12.72
C LEU A 250 -9.37 31.55 13.34
N GLY A 251 -9.09 31.99 14.58
CA GLY A 251 -9.88 33.02 15.26
C GLY A 251 -11.27 32.57 15.73
N ILE A 252 -11.53 31.25 15.77
CA ILE A 252 -12.77 30.65 16.26
C ILE A 252 -12.48 29.57 17.29
N SER A 253 -13.42 29.28 18.19
CA SER A 253 -13.20 28.18 19.14
C SER A 253 -13.11 26.83 18.43
N PHE A 254 -12.25 25.92 18.91
CA PHE A 254 -12.12 24.56 18.37
C PHE A 254 -13.47 23.81 18.28
N LYS A 255 -14.35 24.02 19.26
CA LYS A 255 -15.71 23.43 19.24
C LYS A 255 -16.54 23.93 18.06
N GLN A 256 -16.48 25.23 17.77
CA GLN A 256 -17.15 25.83 16.62
C GLN A 256 -16.55 25.30 15.32
N PHE A 257 -15.22 25.29 15.23
CA PHE A 257 -14.48 24.73 14.09
C PHE A 257 -14.92 23.30 13.75
N LEU A 258 -14.96 22.41 14.74
CA LEU A 258 -15.41 21.03 14.53
C LEU A 258 -16.87 20.95 14.06
N THR A 259 -17.73 21.82 14.58
CA THR A 259 -19.14 21.86 14.16
C THR A 259 -19.26 22.29 12.70
N ASP A 260 -18.50 23.30 12.29
CA ASP A 260 -18.53 23.81 10.92
C ASP A 260 -17.93 22.81 9.92
N TRP A 261 -16.83 22.13 10.30
CA TRP A 261 -16.27 21.01 9.53
C TRP A 261 -17.28 19.88 9.34
N GLN A 262 -17.98 19.46 10.40
CA GLN A 262 -19.02 18.42 10.30
C GLN A 262 -20.14 18.82 9.35
N ASN A 263 -20.62 20.06 9.48
CA ASN A 263 -21.70 20.58 8.64
C ASN A 263 -21.28 20.68 7.17
N PHE A 264 -20.02 21.03 6.88
CA PHE A 264 -19.49 21.11 5.52
C PHE A 264 -19.61 19.79 4.74
N TYR A 265 -19.28 18.65 5.37
CA TYR A 265 -19.42 17.33 4.73
C TYR A 265 -20.85 16.79 4.79
N LEU A 266 -21.60 17.05 5.87
CA LEU A 266 -23.00 16.59 6.01
C LEU A 266 -23.97 17.29 5.05
N PHE A 267 -23.73 18.57 4.70
CA PHE A 267 -24.56 19.28 3.73
C PHE A 267 -24.50 18.61 2.35
N GLN A 268 -23.32 18.20 1.90
CA GLN A 268 -23.11 17.51 0.62
C GLN A 268 -23.79 16.14 0.58
N LYS A 269 -23.87 15.44 1.73
CA LYS A 269 -24.53 14.13 1.82
C LYS A 269 -26.02 14.16 1.43
N GLN A 270 -26.73 15.24 1.75
CA GLN A 270 -28.17 15.33 1.49
C GLN A 270 -28.48 15.29 -0.01
N GLU A 271 -27.70 16.00 -0.82
CA GLU A 271 -27.84 16.02 -2.28
C GLU A 271 -27.56 14.66 -2.92
N ILE A 272 -26.59 13.92 -2.39
CA ILE A 272 -26.20 12.59 -2.90
C ILE A 272 -27.27 11.54 -2.56
N GLN A 273 -27.82 11.57 -1.33
CA GLN A 273 -28.82 10.60 -0.88
C GLN A 273 -30.12 10.65 -1.69
N GLU A 274 -30.51 11.81 -2.21
CA GLU A 274 -31.70 11.93 -3.06
C GLU A 274 -31.53 11.23 -4.41
N ASN A 275 -30.29 11.03 -4.87
CA ASN A 275 -29.98 10.49 -6.20
C ASN A 275 -29.47 9.04 -6.18
N TYR A 276 -29.25 8.44 -5.00
CA TYR A 276 -28.65 7.11 -4.88
C TYR A 276 -29.62 6.06 -4.32
N LYS A 277 -29.72 4.91 -4.99
CA LYS A 277 -30.48 3.75 -4.49
C LYS A 277 -29.53 2.80 -3.76
N LEU A 278 -29.63 2.75 -2.44
CA LEU A 278 -28.84 1.82 -1.64
C LEU A 278 -29.27 0.36 -1.88
N PRO A 279 -28.32 -0.61 -1.84
CA PRO A 279 -28.64 -2.02 -1.87
C PRO A 279 -29.49 -2.43 -0.66
N THR A 280 -30.35 -3.41 -0.87
CA THR A 280 -31.22 -4.01 0.13
C THR A 280 -30.61 -5.30 0.69
N LYS A 281 -31.17 -5.85 1.77
CA LYS A 281 -30.71 -7.14 2.32
C LYS A 281 -30.84 -8.30 1.34
N ASP A 282 -31.78 -8.21 0.38
CA ASP A 282 -31.97 -9.23 -0.64
C ASP A 282 -30.86 -9.20 -1.70
N ASP A 283 -30.08 -8.11 -1.76
CA ASP A 283 -28.91 -7.96 -2.65
C ASP A 283 -27.61 -8.51 -2.01
N GLU A 284 -27.64 -8.90 -0.73
CA GLU A 284 -26.47 -9.39 0.02
C GLU A 284 -26.20 -10.88 -0.28
N VAL A 285 -25.09 -11.17 -0.97
CA VAL A 285 -24.70 -12.55 -1.33
C VAL A 285 -23.79 -13.20 -0.28
N ALA A 286 -22.98 -12.41 0.43
CA ALA A 286 -22.12 -12.85 1.51
C ALA A 286 -21.94 -11.73 2.54
N GLY A 287 -22.10 -12.05 3.82
CA GLY A 287 -22.08 -11.10 4.92
C GLY A 287 -21.12 -11.50 6.03
N TYR A 288 -20.23 -10.59 6.42
CA TYR A 288 -19.34 -10.76 7.56
C TYR A 288 -19.55 -9.60 8.53
N GLY A 289 -19.96 -9.89 9.76
CA GLY A 289 -20.28 -8.87 10.77
C GLY A 289 -19.07 -8.24 11.48
N SER A 290 -17.91 -8.16 10.84
CA SER A 290 -16.65 -7.73 11.46
C SER A 290 -15.94 -6.70 10.60
N ASN A 291 -15.61 -5.54 11.18
CA ASN A 291 -14.90 -4.45 10.50
C ASN A 291 -13.46 -4.82 10.09
N GLU A 292 -12.89 -5.88 10.68
CA GLU A 292 -11.59 -6.45 10.29
C GLU A 292 -11.62 -7.29 8.99
N VAL A 293 -12.80 -7.43 8.37
CA VAL A 293 -12.97 -8.24 7.16
C VAL A 293 -13.02 -7.33 5.94
N VAL A 294 -12.14 -7.60 4.98
CA VAL A 294 -12.15 -6.97 3.66
C VAL A 294 -12.54 -8.01 2.63
N LEU A 295 -13.48 -7.65 1.74
CA LEU A 295 -13.88 -8.45 0.58
C LEU A 295 -13.48 -7.72 -0.70
N ASN A 296 -12.84 -8.43 -1.63
CA ASN A 296 -12.38 -7.85 -2.88
C ASN A 296 -12.36 -8.89 -4.02
N HIS A 297 -11.99 -8.42 -5.22
CA HIS A 297 -11.92 -9.19 -6.48
C HIS A 297 -13.13 -10.08 -6.74
N VAL A 298 -14.33 -9.53 -6.59
CA VAL A 298 -15.58 -10.23 -6.86
C VAL A 298 -15.70 -10.54 -8.36
N ARG A 299 -15.93 -11.81 -8.72
CA ARG A 299 -16.03 -12.28 -10.12
C ARG A 299 -17.12 -13.31 -10.31
N VAL A 300 -17.97 -13.07 -11.30
CA VAL A 300 -19.05 -13.99 -11.71
C VAL A 300 -18.58 -14.78 -12.94
N ASN A 301 -18.87 -16.08 -13.00
CA ASN A 301 -18.58 -16.88 -14.19
C ASN A 301 -19.51 -16.50 -15.36
N ALA A 302 -19.15 -16.83 -16.60
CA ALA A 302 -19.90 -16.41 -17.79
C ALA A 302 -21.40 -16.77 -17.75
N ASP A 303 -21.77 -17.91 -17.16
CA ASP A 303 -23.17 -18.34 -17.05
C ASP A 303 -23.96 -17.68 -15.89
N GLY A 304 -23.33 -16.85 -15.05
CA GLY A 304 -24.00 -16.23 -13.90
C GLY A 304 -24.35 -17.19 -12.76
N THR A 305 -23.76 -18.39 -12.73
CA THR A 305 -24.11 -19.45 -11.77
C THR A 305 -23.22 -19.50 -10.53
N LYS A 306 -22.02 -18.91 -10.61
CA LYS A 306 -21.00 -18.95 -9.55
C LYS A 306 -20.39 -17.57 -9.35
N LEU A 307 -20.24 -17.20 -8.09
CA LEU A 307 -19.58 -15.99 -7.64
C LEU A 307 -18.30 -16.37 -6.89
N ALA A 308 -17.15 -15.87 -7.31
CA ALA A 308 -15.90 -15.96 -6.56
C ALA A 308 -15.59 -14.62 -5.91
N TYR A 309 -15.01 -14.65 -4.71
CA TYR A 309 -14.46 -13.45 -4.05
C TYR A 309 -13.28 -13.81 -3.16
N ALA A 310 -12.41 -12.84 -2.95
CA ALA A 310 -11.34 -12.91 -1.99
C ALA A 310 -11.83 -12.34 -0.65
N PHE A 311 -11.52 -13.06 0.42
CA PHE A 311 -11.83 -12.73 1.81
C PHE A 311 -10.52 -12.52 2.53
N HIS A 312 -10.38 -11.40 3.22
CA HIS A 312 -9.19 -11.07 3.98
C HIS A 312 -9.52 -10.82 5.45
N LYS A 313 -8.63 -11.26 6.32
CA LYS A 313 -8.67 -10.95 7.75
C LYS A 313 -7.28 -11.02 8.37
N ASN A 314 -6.77 -9.89 8.85
CA ASN A 314 -5.50 -9.76 9.60
C ASN A 314 -4.32 -10.46 8.88
N GLY A 315 -4.12 -10.19 7.59
CA GLY A 315 -3.05 -10.78 6.76
C GLY A 315 -3.32 -12.20 6.23
N LYS A 316 -4.37 -12.88 6.70
CA LYS A 316 -4.82 -14.17 6.13
C LYS A 316 -5.86 -13.92 5.06
N TYR A 317 -5.84 -14.74 4.02
CA TYR A 317 -6.84 -14.69 2.95
C TYR A 317 -7.47 -16.06 2.66
N LYS A 318 -8.67 -16.01 2.09
CA LYS A 318 -9.40 -17.15 1.52
C LYS A 318 -10.00 -16.73 0.18
N VAL A 319 -10.05 -17.66 -0.76
CA VAL A 319 -10.84 -17.52 -1.98
C VAL A 319 -12.06 -18.40 -1.85
N ASN A 320 -13.22 -17.77 -1.79
CA ASN A 320 -14.50 -18.46 -1.67
C ASN A 320 -15.25 -18.43 -3.00
N VAL A 321 -15.99 -19.50 -3.26
CA VAL A 321 -16.90 -19.61 -4.39
C VAL A 321 -18.28 -19.98 -3.88
N VAL A 322 -19.27 -19.15 -4.24
CA VAL A 322 -20.69 -19.36 -3.98
C VAL A 322 -21.35 -19.88 -5.26
N ASP A 323 -21.98 -21.05 -5.17
CA ASP A 323 -22.92 -21.53 -6.18
C ASP A 323 -24.25 -20.79 -5.98
N LEU A 324 -24.56 -19.85 -6.87
CA LEU A 324 -25.72 -18.96 -6.78
C LEU A 324 -27.04 -19.72 -7.00
N VAL A 325 -27.00 -20.89 -7.64
CA VAL A 325 -28.19 -21.74 -7.87
C VAL A 325 -28.51 -22.56 -6.63
N LYS A 326 -27.49 -23.10 -5.96
CA LYS A 326 -27.65 -23.96 -4.77
C LYS A 326 -27.57 -23.20 -3.45
N GLY A 327 -27.11 -21.95 -3.46
CA GLY A 327 -26.83 -21.16 -2.25
C GLY A 327 -25.71 -21.76 -1.39
N LYS A 328 -24.74 -22.47 -2.01
CA LYS A 328 -23.67 -23.16 -1.29
C LYS A 328 -22.33 -22.47 -1.49
N GLU A 329 -21.69 -22.08 -0.39
CA GLU A 329 -20.34 -21.54 -0.37
C GLU A 329 -19.28 -22.64 -0.16
N SER A 330 -18.12 -22.50 -0.80
CA SER A 330 -16.95 -23.34 -0.57
C SER A 330 -15.65 -22.57 -0.72
N THR A 331 -14.65 -22.86 0.12
CA THR A 331 -13.31 -22.27 0.00
C THR A 331 -12.43 -23.10 -0.95
N VAL A 332 -11.84 -22.45 -1.95
CA VAL A 332 -10.97 -23.06 -2.97
C VAL A 332 -9.49 -22.90 -2.62
N VAL A 333 -9.13 -21.74 -2.05
CA VAL A 333 -7.76 -21.39 -1.68
C VAL A 333 -7.77 -20.77 -0.29
N ASN A 334 -6.74 -21.08 0.51
CA ASN A 334 -6.44 -20.42 1.76
C ASN A 334 -4.95 -20.10 1.82
N GLY A 335 -4.61 -18.97 2.44
CA GLY A 335 -3.22 -18.53 2.53
C GLY A 335 -3.04 -17.34 3.45
N GLY A 336 -1.83 -16.77 3.39
CA GLY A 336 -1.40 -15.69 4.26
C GLY A 336 -1.01 -16.15 5.66
N TYR A 337 -0.49 -15.20 6.43
CA TYR A 337 -0.10 -15.36 7.82
C TYR A 337 -0.71 -14.21 8.63
N LEU A 338 -0.78 -14.38 9.95
CA LEU A 338 -1.21 -13.27 10.79
C LEU A 338 -0.16 -12.16 10.70
N ILE A 339 -0.58 -10.98 10.30
CA ILE A 339 0.26 -9.77 10.27
C ILE A 339 -0.27 -8.85 11.36
N ASN A 340 0.64 -8.40 12.24
CA ASN A 340 0.35 -7.44 13.30
C ASN A 340 1.26 -6.23 13.09
N GLU A 341 0.74 -5.02 13.34
CA GLU A 341 1.51 -3.76 13.38
C GLU A 341 2.29 -3.48 12.09
N GLN A 342 1.73 -3.89 10.94
CA GLN A 342 2.24 -3.63 9.59
C GLN A 342 1.07 -3.51 8.63
N ASP A 343 1.31 -2.82 7.51
CA ASP A 343 0.34 -2.73 6.44
C ASP A 343 0.06 -4.09 5.83
N ILE A 344 -1.24 -4.38 5.74
CA ILE A 344 -1.74 -5.60 5.14
C ILE A 344 -2.02 -5.31 3.68
N ASP A 345 -1.31 -6.03 2.81
CA ASP A 345 -1.66 -6.09 1.40
C ASP A 345 -2.99 -6.83 1.26
N TYR A 346 -4.06 -6.06 1.01
CA TYR A 346 -5.38 -6.57 0.73
C TYR A 346 -5.58 -6.89 -0.75
N HIS A 347 -4.69 -6.47 -1.66
CA HIS A 347 -4.89 -6.59 -3.10
C HIS A 347 -4.86 -8.04 -3.60
N LEU A 348 -3.98 -8.88 -3.05
CA LEU A 348 -3.87 -10.27 -3.47
C LEU A 348 -4.58 -11.25 -2.52
N PRO A 349 -5.41 -12.19 -3.04
CA PRO A 349 -5.33 -12.75 -4.39
C PRO A 349 -6.28 -12.12 -5.43
N LEU A 350 -5.81 -12.01 -6.68
CA LEU A 350 -6.64 -11.64 -7.83
C LEU A 350 -7.37 -12.86 -8.40
N LEU A 351 -8.57 -12.63 -8.93
CA LEU A 351 -9.47 -13.67 -9.41
C LEU A 351 -9.96 -13.38 -10.83
N ASP A 352 -10.05 -14.42 -11.65
CA ASP A 352 -10.84 -14.42 -12.88
C ASP A 352 -11.24 -15.84 -13.31
N TRP A 353 -12.33 -15.99 -14.06
CA TRP A 353 -12.80 -17.29 -14.54
C TRP A 353 -12.16 -17.65 -15.88
N GLN A 354 -11.40 -18.74 -15.91
CA GLN A 354 -10.81 -19.26 -17.16
C GLN A 354 -11.88 -19.93 -18.04
N ASP A 355 -12.89 -20.52 -17.41
CA ASP A 355 -14.11 -21.06 -17.99
C ASP A 355 -15.19 -21.18 -16.89
N ASN A 356 -16.35 -21.76 -17.21
CA ASN A 356 -17.48 -21.88 -16.25
C ASN A 356 -17.23 -22.77 -15.02
N GLN A 357 -16.12 -23.50 -14.98
CA GLN A 357 -15.76 -24.43 -13.92
C GLN A 357 -14.34 -24.22 -13.39
N THR A 358 -13.49 -23.50 -14.11
CA THR A 358 -12.08 -23.30 -13.79
C THR A 358 -11.85 -21.86 -13.33
N LEU A 359 -11.53 -21.69 -12.06
CA LEU A 359 -11.18 -20.39 -11.47
C LEU A 359 -9.67 -20.17 -11.52
N GLY A 360 -9.22 -19.07 -12.10
CA GLY A 360 -7.86 -18.58 -11.95
C GLY A 360 -7.69 -17.76 -10.68
N VAL A 361 -6.62 -18.01 -9.96
CA VAL A 361 -6.25 -17.30 -8.74
C VAL A 361 -4.76 -16.94 -8.82
N LEU A 362 -4.48 -15.64 -8.86
CA LEU A 362 -3.13 -15.10 -8.85
C LEU A 362 -2.76 -14.68 -7.42
N LEU A 363 -1.64 -15.21 -6.92
CA LEU A 363 -1.20 -15.00 -5.53
C LEU A 363 0.31 -15.18 -5.37
N TYR A 364 0.85 -14.67 -4.26
CA TYR A 364 2.18 -15.05 -3.80
C TYR A 364 2.20 -16.39 -3.10
N LYS A 365 3.21 -17.19 -3.43
CA LYS A 365 3.54 -18.43 -2.74
C LYS A 365 5.04 -18.43 -2.46
N ARG A 366 5.41 -18.30 -1.17
CA ARG A 366 6.80 -18.22 -0.69
C ARG A 366 7.61 -17.09 -1.37
N GLY A 367 7.03 -15.90 -1.48
CA GLY A 367 7.70 -14.71 -2.04
C GLY A 367 7.75 -14.64 -3.58
N TYR A 368 7.07 -15.55 -4.29
CA TYR A 368 6.99 -15.54 -5.76
C TYR A 368 5.54 -15.58 -6.25
N LEU A 369 5.27 -14.89 -7.37
CA LEU A 369 3.95 -14.82 -8.00
C LEU A 369 3.63 -16.09 -8.81
N TYR A 370 2.39 -16.55 -8.67
CA TYR A 370 1.84 -17.67 -9.43
C TYR A 370 0.41 -17.37 -9.88
N LEU A 371 0.09 -17.70 -11.13
CA LEU A 371 -1.28 -17.87 -11.59
C LEU A 371 -1.67 -19.35 -11.49
N ASN A 372 -2.68 -19.65 -10.68
CA ASN A 372 -3.14 -20.99 -10.41
C ASN A 372 -4.55 -21.19 -10.98
N SER A 373 -4.77 -22.21 -11.81
CA SER A 373 -6.09 -22.59 -12.28
C SER A 373 -6.64 -23.74 -11.43
N TYR A 374 -7.86 -23.59 -10.93
CA TYR A 374 -8.57 -24.56 -10.09
C TYR A 374 -9.86 -24.99 -10.77
N ASN A 375 -9.91 -26.24 -11.25
CA ASN A 375 -11.16 -26.80 -11.77
C ASN A 375 -12.03 -27.27 -10.60
N LEU A 376 -13.24 -26.70 -10.47
CA LEU A 376 -14.14 -26.95 -9.36
C LEU A 376 -14.83 -28.32 -9.43
N GLU A 377 -14.94 -28.91 -10.63
CA GLU A 377 -15.55 -30.23 -10.85
C GLU A 377 -14.52 -31.35 -10.65
N THR A 378 -13.41 -31.33 -11.40
CA THR A 378 -12.38 -32.38 -11.40
C THR A 378 -11.40 -32.27 -10.23
N LYS A 379 -11.34 -31.10 -9.56
CA LYS A 379 -10.35 -30.75 -8.54
C LYS A 379 -8.91 -30.66 -9.05
N GLU A 380 -8.71 -30.66 -10.36
CA GLU A 380 -7.40 -30.45 -10.97
C GLU A 380 -6.87 -29.05 -10.68
N LYS A 381 -5.55 -28.97 -10.51
CA LYS A 381 -4.83 -27.73 -10.22
C LYS A 381 -3.68 -27.58 -11.19
N PHE A 382 -3.61 -26.45 -11.86
CA PHE A 382 -2.47 -26.06 -12.69
C PHE A 382 -1.82 -24.82 -12.09
N GLN A 383 -0.48 -24.78 -12.06
CA GLN A 383 0.28 -23.68 -11.48
C GLN A 383 1.27 -23.15 -12.52
N LYS A 384 1.15 -21.86 -12.86
CA LYS A 384 2.05 -21.16 -13.77
C LYS A 384 2.87 -20.12 -13.00
N PRO A 385 4.21 -20.25 -12.94
CA PRO A 385 5.05 -19.23 -12.32
C PRO A 385 5.05 -17.95 -13.17
N LEU A 386 4.95 -16.80 -12.49
CA LEU A 386 4.99 -15.46 -13.11
C LEU A 386 6.31 -14.77 -12.78
N SER A 387 7.44 -15.47 -12.96
CA SER A 387 8.76 -15.03 -12.47
C SER A 387 9.33 -13.78 -13.14
N ARG A 388 8.71 -13.27 -14.21
CA ARG A 388 9.10 -12.03 -14.89
C ARG A 388 8.47 -10.79 -14.26
N PHE A 389 7.36 -10.96 -13.55
CA PHE A 389 6.61 -9.89 -12.91
C PHE A 389 7.10 -9.71 -11.49
N ARG A 390 7.23 -8.46 -11.06
CA ARG A 390 7.47 -8.14 -9.65
C ARG A 390 6.15 -8.05 -8.91
N GLN A 391 5.19 -7.36 -9.53
CA GLN A 391 3.81 -7.18 -9.07
C GLN A 391 2.84 -7.36 -10.23
N VAL A 392 1.59 -7.63 -9.90
CA VAL A 392 0.50 -7.78 -10.87
C VAL A 392 -0.72 -7.10 -10.28
N GLU A 393 -1.25 -6.13 -11.01
CA GLU A 393 -2.39 -5.33 -10.56
C GLU A 393 -3.71 -6.01 -10.88
N SER A 394 -3.80 -6.59 -12.07
CA SER A 394 -5.01 -7.22 -12.55
C SER A 394 -4.70 -8.19 -13.67
N PHE A 395 -5.62 -9.12 -13.91
CA PHE A 395 -5.55 -10.00 -15.06
C PHE A 395 -6.95 -10.42 -15.51
N SER A 396 -7.05 -10.80 -16.78
CA SER A 396 -8.28 -11.38 -17.33
C SER A 396 -7.96 -12.47 -18.34
N PHE A 397 -8.74 -13.55 -18.33
CA PHE A 397 -8.72 -14.57 -19.37
C PHE A 397 -9.53 -14.14 -20.59
N ASN A 398 -9.09 -14.60 -21.76
CA ASN A 398 -9.94 -14.54 -22.94
C ASN A 398 -11.03 -15.63 -22.89
N ASP A 399 -12.08 -15.49 -23.71
CA ASP A 399 -13.25 -16.39 -23.73
C ASP A 399 -12.95 -17.89 -23.79
N ASN A 400 -11.84 -18.28 -24.43
CA ASN A 400 -11.46 -19.69 -24.57
C ASN A 400 -10.46 -20.18 -23.51
N GLY A 401 -10.09 -19.32 -22.56
CA GLY A 401 -9.21 -19.61 -21.43
C GLY A 401 -7.79 -20.00 -21.82
N LYS A 402 -7.34 -19.75 -23.07
CA LYS A 402 -6.00 -20.12 -23.54
C LYS A 402 -4.99 -18.99 -23.39
N LEU A 403 -5.48 -17.75 -23.28
CA LEU A 403 -4.69 -16.55 -23.11
C LEU A 403 -5.17 -15.82 -21.86
N ALA A 404 -4.27 -15.09 -21.22
CA ALA A 404 -4.63 -14.07 -20.24
C ALA A 404 -3.88 -12.77 -20.57
N VAL A 405 -4.56 -11.65 -20.39
CA VAL A 405 -3.93 -10.34 -20.33
C VAL A 405 -3.63 -10.03 -18.86
N ILE A 406 -2.45 -9.51 -18.59
CA ILE A 406 -1.95 -9.15 -17.26
C ILE A 406 -1.54 -7.68 -17.33
N SER A 407 -2.02 -6.88 -16.38
CA SER A 407 -1.42 -5.60 -16.02
C SER A 407 -0.43 -5.88 -14.89
N GLY A 408 0.85 -5.59 -15.09
CA GLY A 408 1.83 -5.90 -14.07
C GLY A 408 3.19 -5.26 -14.30
N ASP A 409 3.89 -5.08 -13.20
CA ASP A 409 5.16 -4.37 -13.18
C ASP A 409 6.34 -5.26 -13.60
N VAL A 410 7.09 -4.74 -14.57
CA VAL A 410 8.41 -5.25 -14.98
C VAL A 410 9.41 -4.10 -15.03
N GLY A 411 9.98 -3.79 -13.87
CA GLY A 411 11.15 -2.89 -13.78
C GLY A 411 10.81 -1.41 -13.75
N GLY A 412 9.75 -1.01 -13.05
CA GLY A 412 9.34 0.39 -12.90
C GLY A 412 8.04 0.74 -13.60
N HIS A 413 7.50 -0.18 -14.41
CA HIS A 413 6.49 0.16 -15.40
C HIS A 413 5.36 -0.86 -15.35
N ASN A 414 4.14 -0.37 -15.09
CA ASN A 414 2.93 -1.16 -15.11
C ASN A 414 2.37 -1.23 -16.53
N ASP A 415 2.76 -2.26 -17.27
CA ASP A 415 2.30 -2.47 -18.64
C ASP A 415 1.34 -3.65 -18.77
N LEU A 416 0.75 -3.74 -19.96
CA LEU A 416 -0.03 -4.86 -20.41
C LEU A 416 0.82 -5.95 -21.04
N TYR A 417 0.55 -7.18 -20.64
CA TYR A 417 1.23 -8.38 -21.13
C TYR A 417 0.22 -9.46 -21.50
N LEU A 418 0.38 -10.06 -22.68
CA LEU A 418 -0.36 -11.23 -23.11
C LEU A 418 0.44 -12.50 -22.80
N ILE A 419 -0.13 -13.39 -21.99
CA ILE A 419 0.46 -14.69 -21.68
C ILE A 419 -0.35 -15.86 -22.26
N SER A 420 0.35 -16.93 -22.63
CA SER A 420 -0.30 -18.20 -22.97
C SER A 420 -0.47 -19.08 -21.75
N MET A 421 -1.65 -19.68 -21.56
CA MET A 421 -1.89 -20.64 -20.47
C MET A 421 -1.29 -22.02 -20.75
N ARG A 422 -1.02 -22.36 -22.02
CA ARG A 422 -0.47 -23.66 -22.43
C ARG A 422 1.03 -23.63 -22.70
N ARG A 423 1.55 -22.50 -23.18
CA ARG A 423 2.96 -22.33 -23.56
C ARG A 423 3.65 -21.35 -22.63
N ASN A 424 4.97 -21.44 -22.54
CA ASN A 424 5.76 -20.40 -21.88
C ASN A 424 6.02 -19.23 -22.85
N ALA A 425 4.94 -18.58 -23.30
CA ALA A 425 4.98 -17.43 -24.18
C ALA A 425 4.42 -16.20 -23.47
N LEU A 426 5.13 -15.08 -23.60
CA LEU A 426 4.82 -13.75 -23.07
C LEU A 426 5.03 -12.75 -24.20
N LYS A 427 4.06 -11.86 -24.43
CA LYS A 427 4.16 -10.72 -25.34
C LYS A 427 3.82 -9.46 -24.55
N ARG A 428 4.72 -8.49 -24.54
CA ARG A 428 4.46 -7.14 -24.02
C ARG A 428 3.60 -6.36 -25.03
N ILE A 429 2.58 -5.66 -24.57
CA ILE A 429 1.63 -4.88 -25.38
C ILE A 429 1.98 -3.39 -25.31
N THR A 430 2.21 -2.88 -24.11
CA THR A 430 2.57 -1.49 -23.83
C THR A 430 3.97 -1.40 -23.21
N ASP A 431 4.63 -0.25 -23.36
CA ASP A 431 6.03 -0.06 -22.95
C ASP A 431 6.29 1.43 -22.70
N ASP A 432 5.75 1.95 -21.61
CA ASP A 432 5.93 3.33 -21.18
C ASP A 432 5.75 3.49 -19.66
N LEU A 433 5.80 4.73 -19.18
CA LEU A 433 5.71 5.08 -17.76
C LEU A 433 4.29 5.24 -17.23
N TYR A 434 3.30 5.24 -18.13
CA TYR A 434 1.91 5.31 -17.74
C TYR A 434 1.48 3.97 -17.16
N ASP A 435 0.46 4.03 -16.29
CA ASP A 435 -0.08 2.86 -15.63
C ASP A 435 -1.23 2.30 -16.46
N ASP A 436 -1.07 1.08 -17.00
CA ASP A 436 -2.12 0.38 -17.73
C ASP A 436 -2.81 -0.68 -16.87
N LEU A 437 -3.99 -0.34 -16.39
CA LEU A 437 -4.71 -1.07 -15.35
C LEU A 437 -5.98 -1.77 -15.87
N ASP A 438 -6.43 -2.75 -15.10
CA ASP A 438 -7.70 -3.47 -15.26
C ASP A 438 -8.02 -3.94 -16.69
N PRO A 439 -7.09 -4.64 -17.38
CA PRO A 439 -7.34 -5.09 -18.73
C PRO A 439 -8.36 -6.24 -18.75
N VAL A 440 -9.36 -6.12 -19.62
CA VAL A 440 -10.39 -7.13 -19.85
C VAL A 440 -10.58 -7.37 -21.33
N PHE A 441 -10.87 -8.61 -21.71
CA PHE A 441 -11.24 -8.93 -23.08
C PHE A 441 -12.70 -8.54 -23.36
N ILE A 442 -12.96 -7.91 -24.51
CA ILE A 442 -14.34 -7.77 -25.00
C ILE A 442 -14.83 -9.16 -25.44
N PRO A 443 -15.95 -9.65 -24.88
CA PRO A 443 -16.49 -10.96 -25.22
C PRO A 443 -16.71 -11.12 -26.73
N GLY A 444 -16.27 -12.27 -27.25
CA GLY A 444 -16.37 -12.67 -28.66
C GLY A 444 -15.31 -12.06 -29.57
N THR A 445 -14.35 -11.29 -29.03
CA THR A 445 -13.35 -10.56 -29.83
C THR A 445 -11.91 -10.82 -29.38
N SER A 446 -10.96 -10.32 -30.17
CA SER A 446 -9.53 -10.23 -29.83
C SER A 446 -9.14 -8.85 -29.28
N THR A 447 -10.12 -8.05 -28.83
CA THR A 447 -9.89 -6.69 -28.33
C THR A 447 -9.86 -6.66 -26.81
N ILE A 448 -8.91 -5.90 -26.27
CA ILE A 448 -8.72 -5.64 -24.84
C ILE A 448 -9.19 -4.21 -24.57
N VAL A 449 -9.97 -4.02 -23.50
CA VAL A 449 -10.26 -2.71 -22.91
C VAL A 449 -9.49 -2.60 -21.61
N PHE A 450 -8.89 -1.45 -21.34
CA PHE A 450 -8.12 -1.21 -20.13
C PHE A 450 -8.23 0.26 -19.73
N SER A 451 -7.92 0.53 -18.47
CA SER A 451 -7.86 1.88 -17.90
C SER A 451 -6.41 2.36 -17.95
N SER A 452 -6.16 3.59 -18.38
CA SER A 452 -4.80 4.12 -18.42
C SER A 452 -4.76 5.63 -18.21
N ASN A 453 -3.68 6.14 -17.62
CA ASN A 453 -3.44 7.57 -17.44
C ASN A 453 -2.68 8.21 -18.62
N HIS A 454 -2.62 7.52 -19.77
CA HIS A 454 -2.16 8.08 -21.03
C HIS A 454 -2.88 9.41 -21.37
N VAL A 455 -2.09 10.44 -21.68
CA VAL A 455 -2.61 11.73 -22.20
C VAL A 455 -2.80 11.72 -23.73
N GLN A 456 -2.25 10.73 -24.43
CA GLN A 456 -2.27 10.62 -25.89
C GLN A 456 -2.63 9.20 -26.34
N ASP A 457 -3.22 9.09 -27.53
CA ASP A 457 -3.60 7.82 -28.15
C ASP A 457 -2.42 7.17 -28.91
N SER A 458 -1.39 6.74 -28.17
CA SER A 458 -0.20 6.09 -28.76
C SER A 458 0.44 5.07 -27.82
N VAL A 459 0.72 3.87 -28.36
CA VAL A 459 1.43 2.78 -27.66
C VAL A 459 2.94 3.08 -27.50
N LYS A 460 3.44 4.15 -28.14
CA LYS A 460 4.83 4.57 -28.06
C LYS A 460 4.88 6.06 -27.75
N ILE A 461 5.37 6.38 -26.57
CA ILE A 461 5.62 7.73 -26.12
C ILE A 461 7.13 7.89 -25.85
N GLY A 462 7.64 9.12 -25.91
CA GLY A 462 9.01 9.42 -25.52
C GLY A 462 9.24 9.20 -24.01
N PRO A 463 10.45 9.47 -23.49
CA PRO A 463 10.67 9.42 -22.04
C PRO A 463 9.75 10.44 -21.36
N VAL A 464 9.02 9.96 -20.35
CA VAL A 464 8.15 10.73 -19.45
C VAL A 464 8.87 10.76 -18.09
N SER A 465 8.62 11.72 -17.19
CA SER A 465 9.08 11.64 -15.78
C SER A 465 7.94 11.21 -14.87
N LEU A 466 8.24 10.85 -13.62
CA LEU A 466 7.18 10.52 -12.65
C LEU A 466 6.24 11.71 -12.38
N ASP A 467 6.74 12.94 -12.49
CA ASP A 467 5.96 14.19 -12.33
C ASP A 467 4.88 14.35 -13.41
N ASP A 468 5.18 13.89 -14.62
CA ASP A 468 4.30 14.01 -15.77
C ASP A 468 3.15 12.97 -15.75
N VAL A 469 3.19 11.99 -14.84
CA VAL A 469 2.21 10.90 -14.74
C VAL A 469 0.91 11.42 -14.11
N PRO A 470 -0.20 11.53 -14.87
CA PRO A 470 -1.45 12.05 -14.35
C PRO A 470 -2.11 11.08 -13.38
N ASP A 471 -2.97 11.63 -12.52
CA ASP A 471 -3.86 10.88 -11.63
C ASP A 471 -5.23 10.59 -12.27
N ARG A 472 -5.41 10.92 -13.56
CA ARG A 472 -6.66 10.74 -14.30
C ARG A 472 -6.54 9.61 -15.30
N TYR A 473 -7.42 8.64 -15.15
CA TYR A 473 -7.49 7.48 -16.03
C TYR A 473 -8.63 7.62 -17.04
N ASN A 474 -8.37 7.18 -18.27
CA ASN A 474 -9.36 7.02 -19.34
C ASN A 474 -9.43 5.55 -19.78
N LEU A 475 -10.49 5.20 -20.51
CA LEU A 475 -10.61 3.87 -21.10
C LEU A 475 -9.97 3.85 -22.49
N PHE A 476 -9.20 2.81 -22.76
CA PHE A 476 -8.53 2.58 -24.03
C PHE A 476 -8.84 1.19 -24.56
N MET A 477 -8.81 1.05 -25.89
CA MET A 477 -9.01 -0.23 -26.57
C MET A 477 -7.77 -0.61 -27.39
N TYR A 478 -7.38 -1.88 -27.31
CA TYR A 478 -6.31 -2.46 -28.11
C TYR A 478 -6.73 -3.78 -28.74
N ASN A 479 -6.69 -3.86 -30.08
CA ASN A 479 -7.02 -5.08 -30.81
C ASN A 479 -5.75 -5.87 -31.18
N LEU A 480 -5.68 -7.11 -30.70
CA LEU A 480 -4.52 -8.00 -30.84
C LEU A 480 -4.18 -8.37 -32.29
N ASP A 481 -5.16 -8.31 -33.20
CA ASP A 481 -5.01 -8.65 -34.62
C ASP A 481 -4.55 -7.44 -35.47
N THR A 482 -4.40 -6.26 -34.86
CA THR A 482 -3.95 -5.05 -35.56
C THR A 482 -2.45 -5.06 -35.79
N THR A 483 -2.01 -4.43 -36.88
CA THR A 483 -0.60 -4.10 -37.14
C THR A 483 -0.25 -2.66 -36.73
N THR A 484 -1.22 -1.93 -36.16
CA THR A 484 -1.11 -0.51 -35.80
C THR A 484 -0.65 -0.35 -34.35
N THR A 485 0.25 0.60 -34.10
CA THR A 485 0.73 0.95 -32.75
C THR A 485 -0.06 2.12 -32.15
N ARG A 486 -1.40 2.07 -32.24
CA ARG A 486 -2.31 3.10 -31.70
C ARG A 486 -3.39 2.42 -30.89
N PHE A 487 -3.83 3.08 -29.82
CA PHE A 487 -5.04 2.67 -29.13
C PHE A 487 -6.26 3.22 -29.90
N VAL A 488 -7.45 2.93 -29.40
CA VAL A 488 -8.67 3.63 -29.79
C VAL A 488 -9.27 4.17 -28.50
N LEU A 489 -9.47 5.49 -28.45
CA LEU A 489 -10.17 6.21 -27.38
C LEU A 489 -11.68 5.99 -27.41
#